data_AF-A0AA38KJ69-F1
#
_entry.id   AF-A0AA38KJ69-F1
#
_cell.length_a   1.000
_cell.length_b   1.000
_cell.length_c   1.000
_cell.angle_alpha   90.00
_cell.angle_beta   90.00
_cell.angle_gamma   90.00
#
_symmetry.space_group_name_H-M   'P 1'
#
loop_
_entity.id
_entity.type
_entity.pdbx_description
1 polymer ?
#
loop_
_entity_poly.entity_id
_entity_poly.type
_entity_poly.pdbx_seq_one_letter_code
_entity_poly.pdbx_strand_id
1 'polypeptide(L)' 'WSKPFIVYNDVSDVALGSTLSQKDENGNDHPVYFGSRQISSAEINYIITEKEALAIIFV' A
#
# COMPACT_ATOMS: atom_id res chain seq x y z
N TRP A 1 13.89 -13.48 5.92
CA TRP A 1 12.60 -13.24 5.24
C TRP A 1 12.08 -14.57 4.69
N SER A 2 11.32 -15.33 5.48
CA SER A 2 10.80 -16.67 5.09
C SER A 2 9.27 -16.75 5.09
N LYS A 3 8.59 -15.75 5.62
CA LYS A 3 7.12 -15.66 5.65
C LYS A 3 6.63 -14.81 4.46
N PRO A 4 5.46 -15.11 3.88
CA PRO A 4 4.87 -14.29 2.82
C PRO A 4 4.51 -12.89 3.34
N PHE A 5 4.42 -11.95 2.41
CA PHE A 5 3.95 -10.59 2.66
C PHE A 5 2.51 -10.43 2.25
N ILE A 6 1.79 -9.60 2.99
CA ILE A 6 0.45 -9.14 2.69
C ILE A 6 0.54 -7.64 2.52
N VAL A 7 0.11 -7.15 1.35
CA VAL A 7 0.06 -5.73 1.05
C VAL A 7 -1.39 -5.29 1.14
N TYR A 8 -1.63 -4.28 1.97
CA TYR A 8 -2.88 -3.54 2.01
C TYR A 8 -2.62 -2.16 1.42
N ASN A 9 -3.49 -1.71 0.52
CA ASN A 9 -3.44 -0.36 -0.02
C ASN A 9 -4.80 0.30 0.11
N ASP A 10 -4.78 1.61 0.34
CA ASP A 10 -5.95 2.47 0.29
C ASP A 10 -5.54 3.78 -0.37
N VAL A 11 -6.39 4.28 -1.26
CA VAL A 11 -6.06 5.41 -2.12
C VAL A 11 -7.23 6.37 -2.18
N SER A 12 -6.89 7.65 -2.02
CA SER A 12 -7.81 8.77 -2.22
C SER A 12 -7.41 9.56 -3.46
N ASP A 13 -8.18 10.60 -3.78
CA ASP A 13 -7.83 11.52 -4.87
C ASP A 13 -6.56 12.33 -4.62
N VAL A 14 -6.07 12.39 -3.37
CA VAL A 14 -4.97 13.28 -2.97
C VAL A 14 -3.75 12.54 -2.39
N ALA A 15 -3.92 11.30 -1.93
CA ALA A 15 -2.88 10.55 -1.24
C ALA A 15 -2.99 9.04 -1.47
N LEU A 16 -1.83 8.39 -1.48
CA LEU A 16 -1.67 6.94 -1.46
C LEU A 16 -1.32 6.50 -0.04
N GLY A 17 -1.96 5.43 0.41
CA GLY A 17 -1.66 4.76 1.68
C GLY A 17 -1.44 3.27 1.44
N SER A 18 -0.50 2.70 2.19
CA SER A 18 -0.16 1.30 2.09
C SER A 18 0.43 0.75 3.39
N THR A 19 0.16 -0.52 3.65
CA THR A 19 0.69 -1.26 4.80
C THR A 19 1.21 -2.61 4.32
N LEU A 20 2.46 -2.89 4.66
CA LEU A 20 3.08 -4.19 4.48
C LEU A 20 2.96 -4.95 5.79
N SER A 21 2.38 -6.14 5.75
CA SER A 21 2.14 -6.98 6.92
C SER A 21 2.66 -8.40 6.68
N GLN A 22 2.94 -9.10 7.79
CA GLN A 22 3.20 -10.54 7.79
C GLN A 22 2.36 -11.22 8.86
N LYS A 23 2.11 -12.52 8.72
CA LYS A 23 1.45 -13.30 9.77
C LYS A 23 2.38 -13.52 10.97
N ASP A 24 1.89 -13.19 12.17
CA ASP A 24 2.55 -13.57 13.43
C ASP A 24 2.44 -15.07 13.69
N GLU A 25 2.95 -15.54 14.84
CA GLU A 25 2.88 -16.97 15.21
C GLU A 25 1.45 -17.46 15.47
N ASN A 26 0.52 -16.55 15.76
CA ASN A 26 -0.89 -16.83 16.02
C ASN A 26 -1.75 -16.69 14.74
N GLY A 27 -1.17 -16.33 13.60
CA GLY A 27 -1.88 -16.11 12.33
C GLY A 27 -2.54 -14.73 12.19
N ASN A 28 -2.24 -13.78 13.09
CA ASN A 28 -2.72 -12.40 12.99
C ASN A 28 -1.83 -11.59 12.05
N ASP A 29 -2.40 -10.55 11.44
CA ASP A 29 -1.62 -9.60 10.65
C ASP A 29 -0.78 -8.72 11.58
N HIS A 30 0.53 -8.76 11.36
CA HIS A 30 1.51 -7.92 12.04
C HIS A 30 2.09 -6.93 11.03
N PRO A 31 1.75 -5.63 11.12
CA PRO A 31 2.32 -4.60 10.26
C PRO A 31 3.83 -4.49 10.47
N VAL A 32 4.58 -4.51 9.37
CA VAL A 32 6.05 -4.35 9.37
C VAL A 32 6.50 -3.04 8.74
N TYR A 33 5.67 -2.44 7.90
CA TYR A 33 5.93 -1.14 7.28
C TYR A 33 4.65 -0.41 6.91
N PHE A 34 4.68 0.92 7.05
CA PHE A 34 3.63 1.82 6.60
C PHE A 34 4.22 2.80 5.58
N GLY A 35 3.64 2.82 4.39
CA GLY A 35 4.01 3.75 3.34
C GLY A 35 2.86 4.68 3.03
N SER A 36 3.09 6.00 3.08
CA SER A 36 2.14 6.97 2.57
C SER A 36 2.84 8.13 1.87
N ARG A 37 2.18 8.69 0.86
CA ARG A 37 2.62 9.92 0.20
C ARG A 37 1.46 10.64 -0.48
N GLN A 38 1.66 11.93 -0.72
CA GLN A 38 0.76 12.68 -1.60
C GLN A 38 0.93 12.23 -3.06
N ILE A 39 -0.18 12.27 -3.79
CA ILE A 39 -0.21 12.07 -5.23
C ILE A 39 0.38 13.31 -5.90
N SER A 40 1.29 13.13 -6.86
CA SER A 40 1.87 14.23 -7.62
C SER A 40 0.86 14.83 -8.62
N SER A 41 1.13 16.04 -9.11
CA SER A 41 0.24 16.71 -10.07
C SER A 41 -0.05 15.89 -11.33
N ALA A 42 0.88 15.04 -11.77
CA ALA A 42 0.66 14.14 -12.90
C ALA A 42 -0.27 12.98 -12.53
N GLU A 43 -0.04 12.35 -11.38
CA GLU A 43 -0.75 11.16 -10.91
C GLU A 43 -2.19 11.44 -10.47
N ILE A 44 -2.56 12.71 -10.23
CA ILE A 44 -3.96 13.10 -9.97
C ILE A 44 -4.89 12.65 -11.10
N ASN A 45 -4.38 12.65 -12.33
CA ASN A 45 -5.15 12.34 -13.54
C ASN A 45 -5.32 10.83 -13.78
N TYR A 46 -4.67 9.98 -12.99
CA TYR A 46 -4.81 8.53 -13.11
C TYR A 46 -6.20 8.06 -12.69
N ILE A 47 -6.70 7.02 -13.36
CA ILE A 47 -7.96 6.39 -12.94
C ILE A 47 -7.74 5.61 -11.62
N ILE A 48 -8.82 5.29 -10.91
CA ILE A 48 -8.73 4.66 -9.60
C ILE A 48 -7.88 3.37 -9.61
N THR A 49 -8.03 2.53 -10.64
CA THR A 49 -7.26 1.28 -10.80
C THR A 49 -5.77 1.53 -11.02
N GLU A 50 -5.39 2.59 -11.73
CA GLU A 50 -3.99 2.97 -11.91
C GLU A 50 -3.40 3.51 -10.60
N LYS A 51 -4.18 4.27 -9.83
CA LYS A 51 -3.75 4.77 -8.52
C LYS A 51 -3.59 3.63 -7.49
N GLU A 52 -4.47 2.62 -7.51
CA GLU A 52 -4.32 1.40 -6.72
C GLU A 52 -3.04 0.63 -7.10
N ALA A 53 -2.78 0.44 -8.39
CA ALA A 53 -1.53 -0.20 -8.85
C ALA A 53 -0.28 0.59 -8.44
N LEU A 54 -0.35 1.92 -8.50
CA LEU A 54 0.71 2.82 -8.05
C LEU A 54 0.98 2.69 -6.55
N ALA A 55 -0.06 2.52 -5.73
CA ALA A 55 0.09 2.30 -4.29
C ALA A 55 0.80 0.97 -3.98
N ILE A 56 0.57 -0.08 -4.79
CA ILE A 56 1.26 -1.37 -4.65
C ILE A 56 2.75 -1.24 -5.01
N ILE A 57 3.09 -0.50 -6.07
CA ILE A 57 4.49 -0.30 -6.50
C ILE A 57 5.30 0.51 -5.47
N PHE A 58 4.63 1.38 -4.72
CA PHE A 58 5.27 2.25 -3.74
C PHE A 58 5.74 1.53 -2.46
N VAL A 59 5.13 0.40 -2.11
CA VAL A 59 5.42 -0.40 -0.90
C VAL A 59 6.80 -1.04 -0.89
#